data_AF-A0A9E7JXK5-F1
#
_entry.id   AF-A0A9E7JXK5-F1
#
_cell.length_a   1.000
_cell.length_b   1.000
_cell.length_c   1.000
_cell.angle_alpha   90.00
_cell.angle_beta   90.00
_cell.angle_gamma   90.00
#
_symmetry.space_group_name_H-M   'P 1'
#
loop_
_entity.id
_entity.type
_entity.pdbx_description
1 polymer ?
#
loop_
_entity_poly.entity_id
_entity_poly.type
_entity_poly.pdbx_seq_one_letter_code
_entity_poly.pdbx_strand_id
1 'polypeptide(L)'
;MFVAPITRSPIPICSTTSSSTVAAVSRLSRLRGRPCAHSRPLLGPVDRSSKASALSDSLKILEWDKLCDAVASFAGTALGRDATKAQLSSVDVCFDESRRLLEETAAAVELIKYGAGLDFTRVNTVLVKAAITRVSRGSLLDGVEAVAVVGLIQLAETLQNTLKAALKEDAEWYNRFMPLTQMLLDAVVRQSFVKTAQLMIDEDGSVKDSASSELRRSRDQVRVLEQKLYQLMDKLIRQENNETSTLEMCIVNGRCCIKVMTNRSTTFDGLLLSSGSRAGSMLEPIAAVPLNDELQRARALVIKAEEEVLSKLADKMLAEIDDIQILLQIIIRLDVITARAKYSLAYDGTFPDIYMPSHIGREPSDSLSQGATTSSASSQLSRRNWKLYMPKSYHPLLLKRHREDLHNAKKDVVDATAEIRRNLLGKHIEGNDGDTHLASMKLRVSELEKNYPVPVDLMITENTNVLVITGPNTGGKTISLKTVGLASLMTKTGLYIVMLYYIIFSCQLFLLSAGIVFVQMKFNILGNQHPMYFNLFT
;
A
#
# COMPACT_ATOMS: atom_id res chain seq x y z
N MET A 1 53.94 18.08 -8.74
CA MET A 1 55.37 17.73 -8.60
C MET A 1 55.40 16.47 -7.75
N PHE A 2 55.89 15.32 -8.28
CA PHE A 2 55.69 13.95 -7.76
C PHE A 2 54.20 13.51 -7.69
N VAL A 3 53.67 12.48 -8.38
CA VAL A 3 54.17 11.37 -9.22
C VAL A 3 54.53 10.04 -8.50
N ALA A 4 53.47 9.29 -8.15
CA ALA A 4 53.25 7.84 -8.42
C ALA A 4 54.23 6.78 -7.81
N PRO A 5 54.14 5.46 -8.10
CA PRO A 5 53.02 4.59 -8.58
C PRO A 5 52.89 3.26 -7.76
N ILE A 6 52.34 2.17 -8.37
CA ILE A 6 52.53 0.71 -8.03
C ILE A 6 51.59 0.13 -6.92
N THR A 7 50.93 -1.06 -7.01
CA THR A 7 50.91 -2.20 -7.98
C THR A 7 49.47 -2.72 -8.26
N ARG A 8 49.32 -3.69 -9.19
CA ARG A 8 48.09 -4.47 -9.49
C ARG A 8 48.40 -5.98 -9.63
N SER A 9 47.36 -6.82 -9.63
CA SER A 9 47.33 -8.24 -10.11
C SER A 9 47.92 -9.33 -9.17
N PRO A 10 47.66 -10.65 -9.40
CA PRO A 10 46.80 -11.27 -10.43
C PRO A 10 45.74 -12.28 -9.92
N ILE A 11 44.97 -12.83 -10.87
CA ILE A 11 43.94 -13.88 -10.71
C ILE A 11 44.55 -15.25 -11.07
N PRO A 12 44.16 -16.37 -10.41
CA PRO A 12 44.34 -17.72 -10.95
C PRO A 12 43.09 -18.20 -11.72
N ILE A 13 43.29 -18.65 -12.96
CA ILE A 13 42.28 -19.34 -13.78
C ILE A 13 42.64 -20.84 -13.82
N CYS A 14 41.67 -21.74 -13.70
CA CYS A 14 41.85 -23.13 -14.15
C CYS A 14 40.54 -23.79 -14.62
N SER A 15 40.46 -23.97 -15.94
CA SER A 15 39.69 -25.02 -16.64
C SER A 15 40.23 -26.42 -16.28
N THR A 16 39.53 -27.56 -16.37
CA THR A 16 38.14 -27.93 -16.75
C THR A 16 37.82 -29.30 -16.05
N THR A 17 37.04 -30.32 -16.48
CA THR A 17 36.39 -30.70 -17.76
C THR A 17 35.28 -31.76 -17.55
N SER A 18 34.21 -31.65 -18.34
CA SER A 18 33.33 -32.72 -18.88
C SER A 18 32.79 -33.88 -18.01
N SER A 19 31.48 -34.07 -18.13
CA SER A 19 30.74 -35.37 -18.22
C SER A 19 30.59 -36.26 -16.96
N SER A 20 29.60 -37.14 -16.85
CA SER A 20 28.18 -37.14 -17.34
C SER A 20 27.40 -38.30 -16.67
N THR A 21 26.15 -38.53 -17.12
CA THR A 21 25.40 -39.80 -17.12
C THR A 21 25.02 -40.55 -15.82
N VAL A 22 23.72 -40.42 -15.50
CA VAL A 22 22.74 -41.53 -15.34
C VAL A 22 22.79 -42.44 -14.08
N ALA A 23 21.59 -42.75 -13.59
CA ALA A 23 21.30 -43.58 -12.42
C ALA A 23 21.23 -45.09 -12.73
N ALA A 24 21.28 -45.95 -11.69
CA ALA A 24 20.26 -46.99 -11.48
C ALA A 24 20.34 -47.75 -10.13
N VAL A 25 19.20 -47.76 -9.44
CA VAL A 25 18.61 -48.78 -8.55
C VAL A 25 19.30 -50.16 -8.40
N SER A 26 19.60 -50.55 -7.16
CA SER A 26 19.22 -51.85 -6.51
C SER A 26 19.54 -51.77 -5.00
N ARG A 27 18.71 -52.16 -4.02
CA ARG A 27 17.77 -53.28 -3.73
C ARG A 27 18.41 -54.49 -3.05
N LEU A 28 17.82 -54.87 -1.90
CA LEU A 28 18.03 -56.09 -1.09
C LEU A 28 19.36 -56.11 -0.29
N SER A 29 19.48 -56.77 0.87
CA SER A 29 18.54 -57.70 1.54
C SER A 29 18.43 -57.48 3.07
N ARG A 30 17.73 -58.39 3.78
CA ARG A 30 17.39 -58.31 5.22
C ARG A 30 18.39 -59.10 6.06
N LEU A 31 18.51 -58.83 7.37
CA LEU A 31 18.33 -59.85 8.43
C LEU A 31 18.15 -59.25 9.85
N ARG A 32 17.81 -60.11 10.81
CA ARG A 32 17.16 -59.82 12.12
C ARG A 32 18.14 -59.38 13.23
N GLY A 33 17.65 -58.61 14.22
CA GLY A 33 18.40 -58.34 15.46
C GLY A 33 17.74 -57.39 16.48
N ARG A 34 16.68 -57.82 17.17
CA ARG A 34 16.09 -57.21 18.39
C ARG A 34 15.28 -58.28 19.16
N PRO A 35 14.96 -58.11 20.47
CA PRO A 35 15.21 -56.95 21.33
C PRO A 35 15.98 -57.26 22.64
N CYS A 36 16.47 -56.20 23.28
CA CYS A 36 16.42 -56.02 24.75
C CYS A 36 16.37 -54.52 25.05
N ALA A 37 15.70 -54.12 26.13
CA ALA A 37 15.34 -52.71 26.36
C ALA A 37 16.10 -52.07 27.52
N HIS A 38 16.60 -50.85 27.30
CA HIS A 38 16.89 -49.86 28.36
C HIS A 38 16.42 -48.49 27.85
N SER A 39 15.41 -47.92 28.51
CA SER A 39 14.69 -46.73 28.06
C SER A 39 15.33 -45.44 28.58
N ARG A 40 16.08 -44.73 27.71
CA ARG A 40 16.25 -43.27 27.84
C ARG A 40 15.15 -42.57 27.04
N PRO A 41 14.44 -41.58 27.59
CA PRO A 41 13.53 -40.76 26.80
C PRO A 41 14.34 -39.84 25.89
N LEU A 42 14.45 -40.20 24.62
CA LEU A 42 14.89 -39.27 23.58
C LEU A 42 13.80 -38.19 23.43
N LEU A 43 14.16 -36.91 23.63
CA LEU A 43 13.30 -35.83 23.17
C LEU A 43 13.25 -35.91 21.64
N GLY A 44 12.09 -36.21 21.09
CA GLY A 44 11.84 -36.09 19.65
C GLY A 44 11.96 -34.62 19.21
N PRO A 45 12.24 -34.36 17.93
CA PRO A 45 12.24 -33.00 17.39
C PRO A 45 10.85 -32.38 17.58
N VAL A 46 10.77 -31.26 18.29
CA VAL A 46 9.49 -30.57 18.54
C VAL A 46 8.96 -30.00 17.22
N ASP A 47 7.79 -30.47 16.83
CA ASP A 47 7.20 -30.26 15.50
C ASP A 47 7.02 -28.76 15.18
N ARG A 48 7.73 -28.27 14.14
CA ARG A 48 7.54 -26.89 13.64
C ARG A 48 6.15 -26.69 13.06
N SER A 49 5.52 -27.76 12.57
CA SER A 49 4.16 -27.76 12.02
C SER A 49 3.11 -27.32 13.06
N SER A 50 3.13 -27.93 14.24
CA SER A 50 2.18 -27.65 15.34
C SER A 50 2.25 -26.20 15.85
N LYS A 51 3.46 -25.61 15.83
CA LYS A 51 3.68 -24.21 16.21
C LYS A 51 3.08 -23.23 15.20
N ALA A 52 3.14 -23.57 13.90
CA ALA A 52 2.58 -22.74 12.85
C ALA A 52 1.04 -22.70 12.88
N SER A 53 0.37 -23.83 13.18
CA SER A 53 -1.10 -23.84 13.31
C SER A 53 -1.55 -23.04 14.53
N ALA A 54 -0.96 -23.26 15.70
CA ALA A 54 -1.31 -22.54 16.93
C ALA A 54 -1.15 -21.01 16.81
N LEU A 55 -0.13 -20.54 16.07
CA LEU A 55 0.02 -19.12 15.76
C LEU A 55 -1.08 -18.64 14.79
N SER A 56 -1.35 -19.38 13.72
CA SER A 56 -2.42 -19.04 12.75
C SER A 56 -3.79 -18.92 13.42
N ASP A 57 -4.14 -19.86 14.30
CA ASP A 57 -5.42 -19.85 15.02
C ASP A 57 -5.48 -18.71 16.04
N SER A 58 -4.37 -18.39 16.70
CA SER A 58 -4.27 -17.19 17.57
C SER A 58 -4.50 -15.90 16.78
N LEU A 59 -3.95 -15.76 15.57
CA LEU A 59 -4.14 -14.57 14.72
C LEU A 59 -5.59 -14.43 14.24
N LYS A 60 -6.28 -15.55 13.92
CA LYS A 60 -7.73 -15.56 13.62
C LYS A 60 -8.56 -15.12 14.83
N ILE A 61 -8.26 -15.66 16.01
CA ILE A 61 -8.95 -15.30 17.26
C ILE A 61 -8.75 -13.82 17.60
N LEU A 62 -7.57 -13.26 17.34
CA LEU A 62 -7.28 -11.84 17.55
C LEU A 62 -7.86 -10.92 16.45
N GLU A 63 -8.33 -11.47 15.32
CA GLU A 63 -8.80 -10.71 14.15
C GLU A 63 -7.71 -9.79 13.58
N TRP A 64 -6.46 -10.28 13.60
CA TRP A 64 -5.27 -9.53 13.17
C TRP A 64 -5.32 -9.10 11.70
N ASP A 65 -5.97 -9.89 10.85
CA ASP A 65 -6.27 -9.58 9.45
C ASP A 65 -7.06 -8.27 9.30
N LYS A 66 -8.11 -8.08 10.11
CA LYS A 66 -8.93 -6.86 10.10
C LYS A 66 -8.16 -5.65 10.59
N LEU A 67 -7.19 -5.83 11.48
CA LEU A 67 -6.32 -4.76 11.94
C LEU A 67 -5.25 -4.42 10.88
N CYS A 68 -4.70 -5.42 10.18
CA CYS A 68 -3.83 -5.20 9.02
C CYS A 68 -4.54 -4.38 7.94
N ASP A 69 -5.79 -4.72 7.60
CA ASP A 69 -6.60 -3.96 6.65
C ASP A 69 -6.94 -2.55 7.16
N ALA A 70 -7.21 -2.39 8.46
CA ALA A 70 -7.46 -1.09 9.08
C ALA A 70 -6.24 -0.15 9.14
N VAL A 71 -5.01 -0.68 9.15
CA VAL A 71 -3.79 0.11 8.97
C VAL A 71 -3.52 0.35 7.49
N ALA A 72 -3.63 -0.69 6.65
CA ALA A 72 -3.39 -0.59 5.21
C ALA A 72 -4.27 0.46 4.54
N SER A 73 -5.51 0.70 5.01
CA SER A 73 -6.37 1.78 4.51
C SER A 73 -5.79 3.21 4.66
N PHE A 74 -4.69 3.41 5.39
CA PHE A 74 -4.00 4.70 5.51
C PHE A 74 -2.85 4.91 4.50
N ALA A 75 -2.46 3.89 3.72
CA ALA A 75 -1.48 4.04 2.64
C ALA A 75 -2.13 4.65 1.38
N GLY A 76 -1.49 5.69 0.85
CA GLY A 76 -2.01 6.49 -0.27
C GLY A 76 -1.99 5.73 -1.61
N THR A 77 -0.99 4.87 -1.82
CA THR A 77 -0.79 4.15 -3.08
C THR A 77 -1.28 2.71 -2.97
N ALA A 78 -1.71 2.11 -4.10
CA ALA A 78 -2.19 0.72 -4.09
C ALA A 78 -1.10 -0.28 -3.65
N LEU A 79 0.12 -0.16 -4.21
CA LEU A 79 1.23 -1.03 -3.81
C LEU A 79 1.69 -0.78 -2.35
N GLY A 80 1.51 0.44 -1.82
CA GLY A 80 1.72 0.73 -0.40
C GLY A 80 0.72 0.04 0.52
N ARG A 81 -0.57 -0.05 0.11
CA ARG A 81 -1.58 -0.85 0.85
C ARG A 81 -1.22 -2.32 0.88
N ASP A 82 -0.89 -2.89 -0.27
CA ASP A 82 -0.50 -4.31 -0.40
C ASP A 82 0.77 -4.62 0.42
N ALA A 83 1.78 -3.76 0.33
CA ALA A 83 3.02 -3.87 1.10
C ALA A 83 2.78 -3.71 2.61
N THR A 84 1.87 -2.83 3.03
CA THR A 84 1.48 -2.67 4.45
C THR A 84 0.85 -3.97 4.96
N LYS A 85 -0.12 -4.53 4.24
CA LYS A 85 -0.76 -5.79 4.63
C LYS A 85 0.24 -6.94 4.68
N ALA A 86 1.16 -7.03 3.73
CA ALA A 86 2.22 -8.04 3.73
C ALA A 86 3.18 -7.89 4.91
N GLN A 87 3.64 -6.66 5.21
CA GLN A 87 4.56 -6.37 6.31
C GLN A 87 3.94 -6.64 7.69
N LEU A 88 2.67 -6.32 7.89
CA LEU A 88 1.93 -6.60 9.13
C LEU A 88 1.55 -8.09 9.28
N SER A 89 1.39 -8.81 8.17
CA SER A 89 1.15 -10.26 8.19
C SER A 89 2.38 -11.06 8.64
N SER A 90 3.59 -10.49 8.53
CA SER A 90 4.84 -11.12 8.98
C SER A 90 5.05 -10.91 10.49
N VAL A 91 4.52 -11.83 11.29
CA VAL A 91 4.52 -11.74 12.77
C VAL A 91 5.81 -12.26 13.43
N ASP A 92 6.64 -13.01 12.70
CA ASP A 92 7.91 -13.57 13.20
C ASP A 92 9.07 -12.55 13.14
N VAL A 93 8.85 -11.39 13.77
CA VAL A 93 9.80 -10.28 13.82
C VAL A 93 10.74 -10.41 15.04
N CYS A 94 12.03 -10.16 14.82
CA CYS A 94 13.06 -10.09 15.86
C CYS A 94 13.03 -8.77 16.63
N PHE A 95 13.64 -8.72 17.82
CA PHE A 95 13.63 -7.52 18.68
C PHE A 95 14.17 -6.27 17.98
N ASP A 96 15.31 -6.40 17.29
CA ASP A 96 16.00 -5.28 16.67
C ASP A 96 15.21 -4.71 15.48
N GLU A 97 14.57 -5.56 14.68
CA GLU A 97 13.69 -5.10 13.59
C GLU A 97 12.36 -4.54 14.15
N SER A 98 11.76 -5.13 15.19
CA SER A 98 10.60 -4.51 15.87
C SER A 98 10.94 -3.11 16.40
N ARG A 99 12.12 -2.93 17.01
CA ARG A 99 12.62 -1.65 17.50
C ARG A 99 12.82 -0.65 16.36
N ARG A 100 13.47 -1.06 15.27
CA ARG A 100 13.63 -0.27 14.04
C ARG A 100 12.30 0.16 13.44
N LEU A 101 11.33 -0.75 13.30
CA LEU A 101 10.01 -0.43 12.72
C LEU A 101 9.24 0.58 13.60
N LEU A 102 9.42 0.53 14.93
CA LEU A 102 8.91 1.56 15.84
C LEU A 102 9.62 2.91 15.67
N GLU A 103 10.95 2.92 15.55
CA GLU A 103 11.76 4.12 15.31
C GLU A 103 11.41 4.80 13.96
N GLU A 104 11.22 4.02 12.89
CA GLU A 104 10.72 4.48 11.59
C GLU A 104 9.35 5.17 11.71
N THR A 105 8.42 4.57 12.47
CA THR A 105 7.08 5.12 12.64
C THR A 105 7.09 6.33 13.56
N ALA A 106 7.97 6.39 14.56
CA ALA A 106 8.16 7.60 15.38
C ALA A 106 8.65 8.79 14.55
N ALA A 107 9.66 8.57 13.70
CA ALA A 107 10.14 9.58 12.75
C ALA A 107 9.00 10.07 11.84
N ALA A 108 8.17 9.18 11.31
CA ALA A 108 7.03 9.58 10.46
C ALA A 108 5.92 10.31 11.23
N VAL A 109 5.63 9.92 12.48
CA VAL A 109 4.64 10.61 13.34
C VAL A 109 5.07 12.05 13.62
N GLU A 110 6.33 12.27 14.02
CA GLU A 110 6.83 13.63 14.28
C GLU A 110 6.94 14.47 13.00
N LEU A 111 7.25 13.85 11.86
CA LEU A 111 7.36 14.54 10.56
C LEU A 111 5.99 15.05 10.08
N ILE A 112 4.93 14.25 10.27
CA ILE A 112 3.54 14.65 10.00
C ILE A 112 3.09 15.77 10.96
N LYS A 113 3.43 15.70 12.25
CA LYS A 113 3.04 16.72 13.25
C LYS A 113 3.58 18.12 12.92
N TYR A 114 4.77 18.21 12.36
CA TYR A 114 5.38 19.47 11.90
C TYR A 114 4.79 19.99 10.58
N GLY A 115 3.96 19.20 9.89
CA GLY A 115 3.30 19.60 8.65
C GLY A 115 4.07 19.27 7.37
N ALA A 116 5.13 18.45 7.44
CA ALA A 116 5.78 17.93 6.24
C ALA A 116 4.86 16.93 5.53
N GLY A 117 4.51 17.24 4.28
CA GLY A 117 3.46 16.55 3.53
C GLY A 117 3.82 15.14 3.07
N LEU A 118 3.65 14.14 3.94
CA LEU A 118 3.68 12.71 3.57
C LEU A 118 2.37 12.30 2.86
N ASP A 119 2.11 12.86 1.69
CA ASP A 119 0.99 12.50 0.81
C ASP A 119 1.49 11.78 -0.47
N PHE A 120 1.06 10.53 -0.62
CA PHE A 120 1.41 9.68 -1.75
C PHE A 120 0.20 9.44 -2.69
N THR A 121 -0.99 9.97 -2.38
CA THR A 121 -2.24 9.69 -3.11
C THR A 121 -2.19 10.06 -4.59
N ARG A 122 -1.34 11.01 -4.97
CA ARG A 122 -1.16 11.48 -6.35
C ARG A 122 -0.32 10.54 -7.23
N VAL A 123 0.34 9.52 -6.68
CA VAL A 123 1.26 8.65 -7.44
C VAL A 123 0.66 7.27 -7.68
N ASN A 124 0.39 6.96 -8.96
CA ASN A 124 -0.10 5.64 -9.37
C ASN A 124 1.06 4.63 -9.48
N THR A 125 1.45 4.05 -8.34
CA THR A 125 2.53 3.05 -8.25
C THR A 125 2.29 1.78 -9.08
N VAL A 126 1.03 1.49 -9.45
CA VAL A 126 0.70 0.36 -10.34
C VAL A 126 1.10 0.66 -11.78
N LEU A 127 0.78 1.86 -12.29
CA LEU A 127 1.22 2.31 -13.62
C LEU A 127 2.74 2.43 -13.71
N VAL A 128 3.41 2.95 -12.67
CA VAL A 128 4.89 2.96 -12.61
C VAL A 128 5.45 1.53 -12.72
N LYS A 129 4.88 0.56 -11.98
CA LYS A 129 5.31 -0.84 -12.05
C LYS A 129 5.03 -1.48 -13.41
N ALA A 130 3.92 -1.11 -14.07
CA ALA A 130 3.62 -1.51 -15.44
C ALA A 130 4.65 -0.94 -16.42
N ALA A 131 4.94 0.36 -16.35
CA ALA A 131 5.94 1.07 -17.16
C ALA A 131 7.32 0.42 -17.07
N ILE A 132 7.82 0.17 -15.85
CA ILE A 132 9.09 -0.54 -15.62
C ILE A 132 9.06 -1.92 -16.27
N THR A 133 7.99 -2.69 -16.03
CA THR A 133 7.84 -4.06 -16.58
C THR A 133 7.77 -4.06 -18.11
N ARG A 134 7.19 -3.02 -18.72
CA ARG A 134 7.01 -2.85 -20.17
C ARG A 134 8.32 -2.47 -20.84
N VAL A 135 8.99 -1.42 -20.34
CA VAL A 135 10.26 -0.92 -20.88
C VAL A 135 11.39 -1.94 -20.69
N SER A 136 11.42 -2.66 -19.55
CA SER A 136 12.35 -3.78 -19.32
C SER A 136 12.20 -4.94 -20.32
N ARG A 137 11.10 -4.99 -21.09
CA ARG A 137 10.82 -5.99 -22.13
C ARG A 137 10.99 -5.42 -23.55
N GLY A 138 11.54 -4.22 -23.70
CA GLY A 138 11.70 -3.56 -25.00
C GLY A 138 10.37 -3.20 -25.68
N SER A 139 9.30 -3.00 -24.91
CA SER A 139 7.98 -2.61 -25.43
C SER A 139 7.74 -1.11 -25.26
N LEU A 140 7.06 -0.48 -26.22
CA LEU A 140 6.76 0.97 -26.25
C LEU A 140 6.06 1.44 -24.98
N LEU A 141 6.63 2.45 -24.31
CA LEU A 141 6.06 3.09 -23.12
C LEU A 141 4.71 3.76 -23.44
N ASP A 142 3.69 3.53 -22.62
CA ASP A 142 2.41 4.25 -22.73
C ASP A 142 2.52 5.67 -22.16
N GLY A 143 1.70 6.61 -22.67
CA GLY A 143 1.73 8.01 -22.25
C GLY A 143 1.24 8.24 -20.81
N VAL A 144 0.23 7.50 -20.35
CA VAL A 144 -0.28 7.57 -18.98
C VAL A 144 0.69 6.86 -18.02
N GLU A 145 1.31 5.76 -18.46
CA GLU A 145 2.46 5.14 -17.79
C GLU A 145 3.63 6.14 -17.59
N ALA A 146 3.97 6.92 -18.62
CA ALA A 146 5.02 7.94 -18.53
C ALA A 146 4.70 9.05 -17.52
N VAL A 147 3.46 9.59 -17.53
CA VAL A 147 3.00 10.60 -16.55
C VAL A 147 3.06 10.06 -15.12
N ALA A 148 2.73 8.78 -14.90
CA ALA A 148 2.85 8.16 -13.58
C ALA A 148 4.32 8.06 -13.09
N VAL A 149 5.28 7.79 -14.00
CA VAL A 149 6.73 7.80 -13.69
C VAL A 149 7.20 9.22 -13.38
N VAL A 150 6.73 10.24 -14.10
CA VAL A 150 7.01 11.66 -13.78
C VAL A 150 6.54 12.01 -12.38
N GLY A 151 5.30 11.65 -12.02
CA GLY A 151 4.73 11.91 -10.69
C GLY A 151 5.51 11.25 -9.55
N LEU A 152 6.05 10.05 -9.75
CA LEU A 152 6.94 9.39 -8.77
C LEU A 152 8.21 10.21 -8.51
N ILE A 153 8.90 10.64 -9.57
CA ILE A 153 10.17 11.35 -9.48
C ILE A 153 9.97 12.74 -8.86
N GLN A 154 8.89 13.44 -9.24
CA GLN A 154 8.52 14.74 -8.65
C GLN A 154 8.13 14.63 -7.17
N LEU A 155 7.42 13.56 -6.76
CA LEU A 155 7.11 13.35 -5.35
C LEU A 155 8.38 13.11 -4.53
N ALA A 156 9.32 12.29 -5.03
CA ALA A 156 10.59 12.04 -4.35
C ALA A 156 11.44 13.31 -4.21
N GLU A 157 11.53 14.13 -5.26
CA GLU A 157 12.19 15.45 -5.20
C GLU A 157 11.52 16.36 -4.17
N THR A 158 10.19 16.41 -4.13
CA THR A 158 9.42 17.20 -3.17
C THR A 158 9.73 16.76 -1.74
N LEU A 159 9.69 15.45 -1.46
CA LEU A 159 10.02 14.88 -0.14
C LEU A 159 11.48 15.15 0.26
N GLN A 160 12.43 14.98 -0.66
CA GLN A 160 13.83 15.34 -0.41
C GLN A 160 13.99 16.84 -0.09
N ASN A 161 13.31 17.72 -0.82
CA ASN A 161 13.42 19.16 -0.62
C ASN A 161 12.75 19.61 0.69
N THR A 162 11.62 19.01 1.07
CA THR A 162 10.99 19.22 2.38
C THR A 162 11.92 18.80 3.53
N LEU A 163 12.55 17.63 3.45
CA LEU A 163 13.53 17.20 4.45
C LEU A 163 14.77 18.12 4.48
N LYS A 164 15.32 18.49 3.31
CA LYS A 164 16.46 19.42 3.19
C LYS A 164 16.14 20.85 3.66
N ALA A 165 14.87 21.22 3.76
CA ALA A 165 14.43 22.47 4.39
C ALA A 165 14.40 22.31 5.91
N ALA A 166 13.68 21.32 6.42
CA ALA A 166 13.54 21.10 7.86
C ALA A 166 14.88 20.85 8.58
N LEU A 167 15.82 20.13 7.93
CA LEU A 167 17.20 19.93 8.41
C LEU A 167 18.04 21.21 8.51
N LYS A 168 17.59 22.35 7.95
CA LYS A 168 18.27 23.66 8.08
C LYS A 168 17.72 24.51 9.21
N GLU A 169 16.50 24.24 9.68
CA GLU A 169 15.85 25.07 10.71
C GLU A 169 16.35 24.71 12.12
N ASP A 170 16.61 23.43 12.38
CA ASP A 170 17.19 22.95 13.64
C ASP A 170 18.02 21.66 13.40
N ALA A 171 19.23 21.61 13.96
CA ALA A 171 20.17 20.51 13.77
C ALA A 171 19.72 19.20 14.45
N GLU A 172 18.88 19.26 15.49
CA GLU A 172 18.35 18.05 16.15
C GLU A 172 17.33 17.29 15.28
N TRP A 173 16.88 17.87 14.16
CA TRP A 173 16.07 17.18 13.16
C TRP A 173 16.75 15.94 12.62
N TYR A 174 18.05 16.00 12.33
CA TYR A 174 18.77 14.85 11.77
C TYR A 174 18.63 13.60 12.65
N ASN A 175 18.72 13.77 13.97
CA ASN A 175 18.60 12.70 14.94
C ASN A 175 17.15 12.20 15.08
N ARG A 176 16.16 13.11 15.01
CA ARG A 176 14.73 12.77 15.15
C ARG A 176 14.16 12.04 13.93
N PHE A 177 14.70 12.29 12.73
CA PHE A 177 14.19 11.74 11.47
C PHE A 177 15.11 10.72 10.80
N MET A 178 16.24 10.37 11.44
CA MET A 178 17.36 9.61 10.85
C MET A 178 16.95 8.36 10.02
N PRO A 179 16.01 7.48 10.46
CA PRO A 179 15.59 6.33 9.67
C PRO A 179 14.95 6.67 8.31
N LEU A 180 14.28 7.83 8.22
CA LEU A 180 13.67 8.34 6.98
C LEU A 180 14.65 9.21 6.21
N THR A 181 15.39 10.06 6.92
CA THR A 181 16.39 10.98 6.35
C THR A 181 17.47 10.21 5.59
N GLN A 182 17.99 9.10 6.14
CA GLN A 182 18.94 8.25 5.43
C GLN A 182 18.31 7.67 4.16
N MET A 183 17.14 7.04 4.28
CA MET A 183 16.43 6.39 3.16
C MET A 183 16.11 7.35 2.00
N LEU A 184 15.82 8.62 2.30
CA LEU A 184 15.50 9.64 1.29
C LEU A 184 16.72 10.42 0.78
N LEU A 185 17.81 10.56 1.54
CA LEU A 185 19.03 11.20 1.04
C LEU A 185 19.91 10.25 0.22
N ASP A 186 19.89 8.95 0.51
CA ASP A 186 20.56 7.92 -0.29
C ASP A 186 19.86 7.68 -1.65
N ALA A 187 18.66 8.23 -1.86
CA ALA A 187 17.88 8.09 -3.10
C ALA A 187 18.41 8.99 -4.23
N VAL A 188 18.83 8.38 -5.34
CA VAL A 188 19.24 9.11 -6.56
C VAL A 188 18.00 9.53 -7.34
N VAL A 189 17.72 10.84 -7.37
CA VAL A 189 16.56 11.43 -8.08
C VAL A 189 17.05 12.17 -9.32
N ARG A 190 16.86 11.59 -10.52
CA ARG A 190 17.26 12.20 -11.79
C ARG A 190 16.08 12.85 -12.52
N GLN A 191 16.18 14.17 -12.71
CA GLN A 191 15.20 14.97 -13.45
C GLN A 191 15.35 14.91 -14.99
N SER A 192 16.28 14.11 -15.50
CA SER A 192 16.52 13.99 -16.95
C SER A 192 15.36 13.32 -17.68
N PHE A 193 14.77 12.25 -17.12
CA PHE A 193 13.54 11.67 -17.66
C PHE A 193 12.37 12.66 -17.62
N VAL A 194 12.13 13.29 -16.46
CA VAL A 194 11.02 14.24 -16.25
C VAL A 194 11.04 15.39 -17.26
N LYS A 195 12.21 16.00 -17.50
CA LYS A 195 12.36 17.08 -18.48
C LYS A 195 12.07 16.63 -19.92
N THR A 196 12.46 15.41 -20.30
CA THR A 196 12.13 14.87 -21.63
C THR A 196 10.65 14.55 -21.74
N ALA A 197 10.04 13.91 -20.75
CA ALA A 197 8.62 13.59 -20.72
C ALA A 197 7.74 14.84 -20.83
N GLN A 198 8.02 15.88 -20.05
CA GLN A 198 7.25 17.14 -20.03
C GLN A 198 7.29 17.92 -21.36
N LEU A 199 8.32 17.72 -22.19
CA LEU A 199 8.41 18.30 -23.54
C LEU A 199 7.62 17.50 -24.59
N MET A 200 7.34 16.23 -24.31
CA MET A 200 6.75 15.27 -25.26
C MET A 200 5.29 14.89 -24.97
N ILE A 201 4.85 14.97 -23.70
CA ILE A 201 3.55 14.43 -23.24
C ILE A 201 2.82 15.46 -22.38
N ASP A 202 1.50 15.58 -22.56
CA ASP A 202 0.57 16.42 -21.78
C ASP A 202 0.12 15.74 -20.47
N GLU A 203 -0.54 16.48 -19.58
CA GLU A 203 -0.93 15.98 -18.24
C GLU A 203 -1.97 14.84 -18.28
N ASP A 204 -2.67 14.67 -19.40
CA ASP A 204 -3.60 13.56 -19.66
C ASP A 204 -2.92 12.29 -20.20
N GLY A 205 -1.62 12.35 -20.50
CA GLY A 205 -0.86 11.28 -21.15
C GLY A 205 -0.87 11.32 -22.68
N SER A 206 -1.49 12.31 -23.32
CA SER A 206 -1.45 12.46 -24.78
C SER A 206 -0.10 13.02 -25.27
N VAL A 207 0.32 12.64 -26.47
CA VAL A 207 1.58 13.12 -27.08
C VAL A 207 1.39 14.53 -27.65
N LYS A 208 2.30 15.45 -27.31
CA LYS A 208 2.25 16.87 -27.71
C LYS A 208 2.49 17.09 -29.21
N ASP A 209 1.77 18.05 -29.80
CA ASP A 209 2.07 18.58 -31.15
C ASP A 209 3.50 19.18 -31.23
N SER A 210 4.13 19.54 -30.10
CA SER A 210 5.52 20.01 -30.04
C SER A 210 6.57 18.88 -30.00
N ALA A 211 6.18 17.62 -29.79
CA ALA A 211 7.11 16.52 -29.54
C ALA A 211 7.90 16.08 -30.79
N SER A 212 7.32 16.26 -31.98
CA SER A 212 7.98 16.03 -33.26
C SER A 212 7.39 16.93 -34.35
N SER A 213 8.26 17.52 -35.18
CA SER A 213 7.84 18.30 -36.35
C SER A 213 7.13 17.44 -37.41
N GLU A 214 7.38 16.12 -37.42
CA GLU A 214 6.72 15.18 -38.32
C GLU A 214 5.33 14.80 -37.79
N LEU A 215 5.20 14.52 -36.48
CA LEU A 215 3.92 14.31 -35.82
C LEU A 215 2.97 15.49 -36.07
N ARG A 216 3.47 16.71 -35.89
CA ARG A 216 2.71 17.94 -36.17
C ARG A 216 2.25 18.00 -37.63
N ARG A 217 3.15 17.76 -38.60
CA ARG A 217 2.81 17.75 -40.03
C ARG A 217 1.73 16.72 -40.36
N SER A 218 1.82 15.51 -39.81
CA SER A 218 0.82 14.46 -40.02
C SER A 218 -0.53 14.80 -39.38
N ARG A 219 -0.54 15.35 -38.15
CA ARG A 219 -1.78 15.82 -37.49
C ARG A 219 -2.41 17.01 -38.23
N ASP A 220 -1.61 17.95 -38.72
CA ASP A 220 -2.09 19.06 -39.55
C ASP A 220 -2.61 18.57 -40.92
N GLN A 221 -2.00 17.54 -41.53
CA GLN A 221 -2.56 16.90 -42.73
C GLN A 221 -3.90 16.21 -42.45
N VAL A 222 -4.03 15.49 -41.32
CA VAL A 222 -5.31 14.89 -40.88
C VAL A 222 -6.39 15.98 -40.73
N ARG A 223 -6.10 17.06 -39.99
CA ARG A 223 -7.02 18.21 -39.80
C ARG A 223 -7.49 18.80 -41.15
N VAL A 224 -6.58 18.97 -42.11
CA VAL A 224 -6.89 19.52 -43.45
C VAL A 224 -7.70 18.53 -44.31
N LEU A 225 -7.40 17.23 -44.25
CA LEU A 225 -8.15 16.21 -45.00
C LEU A 225 -9.55 16.02 -44.44
N GLU A 226 -9.71 16.03 -43.11
CA GLU A 226 -11.01 16.02 -42.46
C GLU A 226 -11.84 17.22 -42.90
N GLN A 227 -11.31 18.45 -42.84
CA GLN A 227 -12.03 19.65 -43.30
C GLN A 227 -12.47 19.55 -44.77
N LYS A 228 -11.61 19.07 -45.68
CA LYS A 228 -11.96 18.84 -47.09
C LYS A 228 -13.07 17.79 -47.24
N LEU A 229 -13.01 16.72 -46.48
CA LEU A 229 -13.97 15.61 -46.49
C LEU A 229 -15.34 16.05 -45.94
N TYR A 230 -15.38 16.76 -44.81
CA TYR A 230 -16.59 17.39 -44.28
C TYR A 230 -17.23 18.35 -45.30
N GLN A 231 -16.43 19.21 -45.95
CA GLN A 231 -16.91 20.13 -46.99
C GLN A 231 -17.42 19.40 -48.25
N LEU A 232 -16.91 18.22 -48.56
CA LEU A 232 -17.39 17.40 -49.68
C LEU A 232 -18.71 16.71 -49.33
N MET A 233 -18.83 16.12 -48.13
CA MET A 233 -20.08 15.49 -47.68
C MET A 233 -21.21 16.52 -47.52
N ASP A 234 -20.95 17.68 -46.94
CA ASP A 234 -21.94 18.75 -46.78
C ASP A 234 -22.44 19.27 -48.14
N LYS A 235 -21.59 19.33 -49.16
CA LYS A 235 -22.01 19.64 -50.54
C LYS A 235 -22.93 18.56 -51.11
N LEU A 236 -22.57 17.27 -50.99
CA LEU A 236 -23.40 16.17 -51.49
C LEU A 236 -24.77 16.15 -50.80
N ILE A 237 -24.81 16.31 -49.47
CA ILE A 237 -26.06 16.37 -48.70
C ILE A 237 -26.91 17.58 -49.13
N ARG A 238 -26.32 18.77 -49.31
CA ARG A 238 -27.04 19.96 -49.79
C ARG A 238 -27.58 19.82 -51.21
N GLN A 239 -26.89 19.10 -52.09
CA GLN A 239 -27.36 18.85 -53.46
C GLN A 239 -28.57 17.92 -53.53
N GLU A 240 -28.83 17.14 -52.47
CA GLU A 240 -29.86 16.08 -52.44
C GLU A 240 -31.03 16.39 -51.48
N ASN A 241 -30.94 17.47 -50.72
CA ASN A 241 -31.96 17.94 -49.76
C ASN A 241 -33.15 18.62 -50.45
N ASN A 242 -33.95 17.81 -51.16
CA ASN A 242 -35.39 18.07 -51.28
C ASN A 242 -36.06 17.81 -49.91
N GLU A 243 -37.22 18.45 -49.64
CA GLU A 243 -37.85 18.59 -48.30
C GLU A 243 -38.28 17.28 -47.58
N THR A 244 -37.94 16.09 -48.09
CA THR A 244 -38.22 14.79 -47.46
C THR A 244 -36.98 13.90 -47.26
N SER A 245 -35.77 14.41 -47.52
CA SER A 245 -34.51 13.65 -47.42
C SER A 245 -33.84 13.84 -46.05
N THR A 246 -33.82 12.82 -45.19
CA THR A 246 -33.00 12.77 -43.97
C THR A 246 -31.69 12.02 -44.24
N LEU A 247 -30.79 12.67 -44.97
CA LEU A 247 -29.40 12.21 -45.13
C LEU A 247 -28.58 12.64 -43.91
N GLU A 248 -27.95 11.69 -43.25
CA GLU A 248 -27.08 11.93 -42.10
C GLU A 248 -25.64 11.52 -42.42
N MET A 249 -24.66 12.35 -42.07
CA MET A 249 -23.26 11.90 -42.06
C MET A 249 -23.06 10.91 -40.90
N CYS A 250 -22.32 9.82 -41.17
CA CYS A 250 -21.90 8.85 -40.16
C CYS A 250 -20.43 8.43 -40.39
N ILE A 251 -19.86 7.72 -39.43
CA ILE A 251 -18.50 7.17 -39.51
C ILE A 251 -18.60 5.65 -39.33
N VAL A 252 -18.06 4.90 -40.29
CA VAL A 252 -18.08 3.42 -40.32
C VAL A 252 -16.64 2.93 -40.49
N ASN A 253 -16.14 2.13 -39.55
CA ASN A 253 -14.76 1.61 -39.55
C ASN A 253 -13.69 2.72 -39.76
N GLY A 254 -13.96 3.91 -39.22
CA GLY A 254 -13.11 5.10 -39.36
C GLY A 254 -13.22 5.88 -40.68
N ARG A 255 -13.99 5.39 -41.67
CA ARG A 255 -14.32 6.09 -42.92
C ARG A 255 -15.54 6.98 -42.74
N CYS A 256 -15.58 8.10 -43.45
CA CYS A 256 -16.73 9.00 -43.52
C CYS A 256 -17.74 8.49 -44.56
N CYS A 257 -19.02 8.43 -44.19
CA CYS A 257 -20.10 7.84 -44.98
C CYS A 257 -21.39 8.67 -44.87
N ILE A 258 -22.29 8.50 -45.83
CA ILE A 258 -23.66 9.04 -45.77
C ILE A 258 -24.61 7.87 -45.49
N LYS A 259 -25.47 8.06 -44.48
CA LYS A 259 -26.53 7.13 -44.07
C LYS A 259 -27.80 7.47 -44.82
N VAL A 260 -28.35 6.48 -45.54
CA VAL A 260 -29.59 6.59 -46.31
C VAL A 260 -30.66 5.71 -45.67
N MET A 261 -31.78 6.33 -45.29
CA MET A 261 -32.95 5.65 -44.72
C MET A 261 -33.94 5.28 -45.84
N THR A 262 -34.31 3.99 -45.89
CA THR A 262 -35.20 3.34 -46.88
C THR A 262 -34.77 3.43 -48.36
N ASN A 263 -35.43 2.66 -49.23
CA ASN A 263 -35.04 2.43 -50.63
C ASN A 263 -35.32 3.66 -51.51
N ARG A 264 -34.48 4.69 -51.42
CA ARG A 264 -34.33 5.75 -52.44
C ARG A 264 -32.98 5.62 -53.12
N SER A 265 -32.96 5.80 -54.44
CA SER A 265 -31.73 6.01 -55.20
C SER A 265 -31.16 7.39 -54.87
N THR A 266 -29.91 7.43 -54.42
CA THR A 266 -29.15 8.67 -54.26
C THR A 266 -28.76 9.24 -55.63
N THR A 267 -28.49 10.54 -55.73
CA THR A 267 -28.02 11.19 -56.97
C THR A 267 -26.52 10.96 -57.19
N PHE A 268 -25.79 10.68 -56.12
CA PHE A 268 -24.40 10.21 -56.15
C PHE A 268 -24.35 8.68 -56.06
N ASP A 269 -23.44 8.06 -56.81
CA ASP A 269 -23.04 6.67 -56.59
C ASP A 269 -22.19 6.55 -55.32
N GLY A 270 -22.35 5.44 -54.60
CA GLY A 270 -21.58 5.14 -53.39
C GLY A 270 -21.36 3.65 -53.15
N LEU A 271 -20.22 3.32 -52.52
CA LEU A 271 -19.88 1.97 -52.10
C LEU A 271 -20.63 1.61 -50.82
N LEU A 272 -21.34 0.48 -50.82
CA LEU A 272 -22.06 0.00 -49.64
C LEU A 272 -21.08 -0.63 -48.63
N LEU A 273 -20.93 0.00 -47.46
CA LEU A 273 -20.06 -0.49 -46.39
C LEU A 273 -20.82 -1.27 -45.31
N SER A 274 -22.10 -0.95 -45.10
CA SER A 274 -22.97 -1.68 -44.17
C SER A 274 -24.44 -1.43 -44.51
N SER A 275 -25.32 -2.38 -44.20
CA SER A 275 -26.78 -2.21 -44.31
C SER A 275 -27.47 -2.87 -43.12
N GLY A 276 -28.33 -2.11 -42.44
CA GLY A 276 -29.06 -2.57 -41.25
C GLY A 276 -30.55 -2.36 -41.39
N SER A 277 -31.34 -3.42 -41.21
CA SER A 277 -32.81 -3.43 -41.42
C SER A 277 -33.59 -2.33 -40.67
N ARG A 278 -33.05 -1.78 -39.56
CA ARG A 278 -33.63 -0.65 -38.81
C ARG A 278 -32.73 0.60 -38.77
N ALA A 279 -31.57 0.57 -39.41
CA ALA A 279 -30.51 1.58 -39.31
C ALA A 279 -30.20 2.29 -40.65
N GLY A 280 -30.75 1.81 -41.76
CA GLY A 280 -30.48 2.31 -43.11
C GLY A 280 -29.29 1.61 -43.76
N SER A 281 -28.95 2.07 -44.97
CA SER A 281 -27.74 1.68 -45.69
C SER A 281 -26.69 2.78 -45.56
N MET A 282 -25.44 2.38 -45.27
CA MET A 282 -24.30 3.28 -45.09
C MET A 282 -23.43 3.22 -46.35
N LEU A 283 -23.44 4.32 -47.11
CA LEU A 283 -22.79 4.47 -48.40
C LEU A 283 -21.59 5.41 -48.28
N GLU A 284 -20.45 5.01 -48.84
CA GLU A 284 -19.29 5.87 -49.06
C GLU A 284 -19.36 6.43 -50.49
N PRO A 285 -19.67 7.74 -50.69
CA PRO A 285 -19.78 8.32 -52.03
C PRO A 285 -18.48 8.15 -52.82
N ILE A 286 -18.54 7.82 -54.12
CA ILE A 286 -17.34 7.58 -54.93
C ILE A 286 -16.38 8.79 -54.93
N ALA A 287 -16.93 10.01 -54.91
CA ALA A 287 -16.15 11.25 -54.80
C ALA A 287 -15.42 11.43 -53.45
N ALA A 288 -15.84 10.74 -52.39
CA ALA A 288 -15.23 10.78 -51.06
C ALA A 288 -14.12 9.72 -50.86
N VAL A 289 -14.17 8.60 -51.60
CA VAL A 289 -13.22 7.47 -51.45
C VAL A 289 -11.74 7.92 -51.47
N PRO A 290 -11.27 8.76 -52.42
CA PRO A 290 -9.85 9.15 -52.43
C PRO A 290 -9.43 9.96 -51.20
N LEU A 291 -10.34 10.76 -50.63
CA LEU A 291 -10.11 11.53 -49.41
C LEU A 291 -10.17 10.65 -48.16
N ASN A 292 -11.07 9.67 -48.10
CA ASN A 292 -11.08 8.67 -47.03
C ASN A 292 -9.79 7.82 -47.04
N ASP A 293 -9.33 7.40 -48.21
CA ASP A 293 -8.07 6.65 -48.36
C ASP A 293 -6.83 7.49 -48.04
N GLU A 294 -6.83 8.79 -48.36
CA GLU A 294 -5.75 9.70 -47.91
C GLU A 294 -5.81 9.96 -46.40
N LEU A 295 -7.00 10.13 -45.84
CA LEU A 295 -7.20 10.35 -44.41
C LEU A 295 -6.79 9.12 -43.58
N GLN A 296 -7.10 7.90 -44.02
CA GLN A 296 -6.62 6.67 -43.37
C GLN A 296 -5.09 6.57 -43.43
N ARG A 297 -4.46 6.90 -44.57
CA ARG A 297 -2.99 6.96 -44.68
C ARG A 297 -2.38 8.02 -43.78
N ALA A 298 -2.96 9.22 -43.71
CA ALA A 298 -2.48 10.31 -42.85
C ALA A 298 -2.60 9.95 -41.36
N ARG A 299 -3.72 9.33 -40.93
CA ARG A 299 -3.89 8.81 -39.56
C ARG A 299 -2.89 7.70 -39.22
N ALA A 300 -2.57 6.81 -40.16
CA ALA A 300 -1.52 5.80 -39.96
C ALA A 300 -0.12 6.42 -39.78
N LEU A 301 0.17 7.53 -40.48
CA LEU A 301 1.41 8.29 -40.28
C LEU A 301 1.44 9.01 -38.91
N VAL A 302 0.30 9.50 -38.41
CA VAL A 302 0.20 10.04 -37.03
C VAL A 302 0.56 8.97 -36.01
N ILE A 303 -0.05 7.78 -36.08
CA ILE A 303 0.23 6.66 -35.16
C ILE A 303 1.73 6.32 -35.16
N LYS A 304 2.34 6.14 -36.34
CA LYS A 304 3.79 5.87 -36.44
C LYS A 304 4.65 6.99 -35.83
N ALA A 305 4.28 8.25 -36.02
CA ALA A 305 5.01 9.38 -35.46
C ALA A 305 4.84 9.50 -33.93
N GLU A 306 3.72 9.04 -33.37
CA GLU A 306 3.49 8.92 -31.92
C GLU A 306 4.31 7.76 -31.33
N GLU A 307 4.29 6.58 -31.96
CA GLU A 307 5.15 5.44 -31.60
C GLU A 307 6.64 5.82 -31.60
N GLU A 308 7.10 6.60 -32.57
CA GLU A 308 8.48 7.11 -32.62
C GLU A 308 8.82 8.13 -31.53
N VAL A 309 7.85 8.87 -30.97
CA VAL A 309 8.07 9.76 -29.83
C VAL A 309 8.09 8.94 -28.54
N LEU A 310 7.13 8.03 -28.36
CA LEU A 310 7.04 7.15 -27.20
C LEU A 310 8.25 6.19 -27.11
N SER A 311 8.78 5.74 -28.24
CA SER A 311 10.03 4.97 -28.32
C SER A 311 11.23 5.75 -27.79
N LYS A 312 11.43 7.01 -28.22
CA LYS A 312 12.50 7.89 -27.72
C LYS A 312 12.38 8.16 -26.21
N LEU A 313 11.15 8.19 -25.67
CA LEU A 313 10.93 8.30 -24.23
C LEU A 313 11.15 6.97 -23.49
N ALA A 314 10.82 5.83 -24.11
CA ALA A 314 11.10 4.50 -23.57
C ALA A 314 12.61 4.23 -23.50
N ASP A 315 13.39 4.56 -24.54
CA ASP A 315 14.85 4.55 -24.52
C ASP A 315 15.41 5.41 -23.37
N LYS A 316 14.82 6.60 -23.18
CA LYS A 316 15.22 7.54 -22.14
C LYS A 316 14.88 7.03 -20.73
N MET A 317 13.80 6.28 -20.57
CA MET A 317 13.45 5.56 -19.34
C MET A 317 14.37 4.36 -19.10
N LEU A 318 14.65 3.57 -20.13
CA LEU A 318 15.48 2.37 -20.06
C LEU A 318 16.90 2.69 -19.58
N ALA A 319 17.47 3.80 -20.06
CA ALA A 319 18.77 4.32 -19.62
C ALA A 319 18.80 4.76 -18.14
N GLU A 320 17.66 4.81 -17.45
CA GLU A 320 17.53 5.28 -16.06
C GLU A 320 16.71 4.32 -15.16
N ILE A 321 16.42 3.11 -15.64
CA ILE A 321 15.34 2.25 -15.11
C ILE A 321 15.62 1.67 -13.71
N ASP A 322 16.87 1.38 -13.38
CA ASP A 322 17.25 0.82 -12.07
C ASP A 322 16.97 1.82 -10.94
N ASP A 323 17.35 3.09 -11.11
CA ASP A 323 17.04 4.16 -10.14
C ASP A 323 15.54 4.37 -10.01
N ILE A 324 14.77 4.31 -11.11
CA ILE A 324 13.30 4.43 -11.08
C ILE A 324 12.69 3.24 -10.30
N GLN A 325 13.22 2.03 -10.46
CA GLN A 325 12.80 0.86 -9.69
C GLN A 325 13.16 0.96 -8.21
N ILE A 326 14.37 1.43 -7.87
CA ILE A 326 14.80 1.70 -6.50
C ILE A 326 13.90 2.76 -5.86
N LEU A 327 13.60 3.84 -6.59
CA LEU A 327 12.76 4.93 -6.14
C LEU A 327 11.33 4.48 -5.88
N LEU A 328 10.78 3.59 -6.73
CA LEU A 328 9.49 2.94 -6.49
C LEU A 328 9.49 2.12 -5.19
N GLN A 329 10.56 1.37 -4.89
CA GLN A 329 10.64 0.62 -3.62
C GLN A 329 10.75 1.54 -2.40
N ILE A 330 11.51 2.64 -2.50
CA ILE A 330 11.63 3.65 -1.45
C ILE A 330 10.27 4.31 -1.19
N ILE A 331 9.56 4.75 -2.23
CA ILE A 331 8.22 5.36 -2.10
C ILE A 331 7.20 4.37 -1.51
N ILE A 332 7.20 3.10 -1.93
CA ILE A 332 6.33 2.06 -1.34
C ILE A 332 6.65 1.88 0.15
N ARG A 333 7.93 1.81 0.54
CA ARG A 333 8.33 1.67 1.96
C ARG A 333 7.92 2.89 2.79
N LEU A 334 8.10 4.10 2.27
CA LEU A 334 7.68 5.33 2.93
C LEU A 334 6.16 5.39 3.11
N ASP A 335 5.38 4.94 2.13
CA ASP A 335 3.91 4.85 2.23
C ASP A 335 3.47 3.83 3.30
N VAL A 336 4.17 2.69 3.44
CA VAL A 336 3.95 1.73 4.55
C VAL A 336 4.21 2.36 5.91
N ILE A 337 5.38 3.00 6.10
CA ILE A 337 5.73 3.66 7.38
C ILE A 337 4.74 4.79 7.68
N THR A 338 4.33 5.53 6.64
CA THR A 338 3.32 6.59 6.73
C THR A 338 1.94 6.05 7.10
N ALA A 339 1.55 4.88 6.60
CA ALA A 339 0.30 4.22 7.00
C ALA A 339 0.32 3.84 8.49
N ARG A 340 1.43 3.27 8.99
CA ARG A 340 1.65 3.02 10.42
C ARG A 340 1.53 4.32 11.23
N ALA A 341 2.14 5.41 10.77
CA ALA A 341 2.12 6.71 11.45
C ALA A 341 0.75 7.41 11.43
N LYS A 342 0.07 7.44 10.27
CA LYS A 342 -1.28 8.02 10.13
C LYS A 342 -2.32 7.23 10.92
N TYR A 343 -2.25 5.90 10.92
CA TYR A 343 -3.06 5.06 11.82
C TYR A 343 -2.81 5.44 13.29
N SER A 344 -1.54 5.56 13.68
CA SER A 344 -1.14 5.91 15.05
C SER A 344 -1.71 7.27 15.47
N LEU A 345 -1.65 8.28 14.60
CA LEU A 345 -2.24 9.60 14.84
C LEU A 345 -3.78 9.57 14.88
N ALA A 346 -4.44 8.80 14.01
CA ALA A 346 -5.90 8.72 13.93
C ALA A 346 -6.57 7.98 15.12
N TYR A 347 -5.79 7.22 15.89
CA TYR A 347 -6.25 6.49 17.07
C TYR A 347 -5.50 6.87 18.35
N ASP A 348 -4.90 8.06 18.40
CA ASP A 348 -4.27 8.62 19.62
C ASP A 348 -3.20 7.68 20.21
N GLY A 349 -2.46 7.01 19.33
CA GLY A 349 -1.52 5.95 19.68
C GLY A 349 -0.31 6.44 20.48
N THR A 350 0.14 5.60 21.41
CA THR A 350 1.33 5.81 22.24
C THR A 350 2.48 4.91 21.77
N PHE A 351 3.70 5.45 21.74
CA PHE A 351 4.93 4.69 21.42
C PHE A 351 5.16 3.60 22.48
N PRO A 352 5.26 2.32 22.11
CA PRO A 352 5.56 1.24 23.04
C PRO A 352 7.06 1.14 23.33
N ASP A 353 7.46 1.26 24.60
CA ASP A 353 8.83 0.97 25.01
C ASP A 353 9.01 -0.54 25.18
N ILE A 354 10.09 -1.07 24.60
CA ILE A 354 10.38 -2.50 24.55
C ILE A 354 11.80 -2.80 25.02
N TYR A 355 11.91 -3.85 25.81
CA TYR A 355 13.19 -4.32 26.33
C TYR A 355 13.30 -5.84 26.21
N MET A 356 14.53 -6.30 25.98
CA MET A 356 14.90 -7.70 26.11
C MET A 356 15.48 -7.93 27.53
N PRO A 357 15.06 -8.98 28.26
CA PRO A 357 15.65 -9.29 29.56
C PRO A 357 17.12 -9.66 29.39
N SER A 358 18.01 -8.90 30.05
CA SER A 358 19.40 -9.30 30.21
C SER A 358 19.46 -10.56 31.07
N HIS A 359 20.13 -11.62 30.61
CA HIS A 359 20.37 -12.80 31.43
C HIS A 359 21.20 -12.40 32.66
N ILE A 360 20.58 -12.43 33.85
CA ILE A 360 21.25 -12.11 35.12
C ILE A 360 22.34 -13.17 35.36
N GLY A 361 23.60 -12.75 35.19
CA GLY A 361 24.75 -13.65 35.12
C GLY A 361 26.07 -13.04 35.60
N ARG A 362 26.02 -11.91 36.34
CA ARG A 362 27.15 -11.37 37.10
C ARG A 362 26.66 -10.45 38.21
N GLU A 363 26.98 -10.81 39.44
CA GLU A 363 27.01 -9.88 40.58
C GLU A 363 28.02 -8.77 40.27
N PRO A 364 27.69 -7.47 40.46
CA PRO A 364 28.66 -6.40 40.40
C PRO A 364 29.45 -6.35 41.71
N SER A 365 30.71 -6.75 41.69
CA SER A 365 31.63 -6.52 42.81
C SER A 365 31.87 -5.02 43.03
N ASP A 366 31.75 -4.55 44.27
CA ASP A 366 31.97 -3.14 44.61
C ASP A 366 33.36 -2.62 44.22
N SER A 367 33.39 -1.51 43.47
CA SER A 367 34.58 -0.67 43.32
C SER A 367 34.18 0.78 43.10
N LEU A 368 34.40 1.63 44.11
CA LEU A 368 34.07 3.07 44.09
C LEU A 368 35.13 3.89 43.36
N SER A 369 34.71 4.76 42.45
CA SER A 369 35.51 5.91 41.97
C SER A 369 34.62 7.04 41.46
N GLN A 370 34.80 8.25 41.99
CA GLN A 370 34.02 9.46 41.62
C GLN A 370 34.72 10.25 40.49
N GLY A 371 33.97 10.97 39.64
CA GLY A 371 34.57 11.68 38.49
C GLY A 371 33.65 12.54 37.61
N ALA A 372 32.97 13.55 38.20
CA ALA A 372 32.43 14.77 37.58
C ALA A 372 31.90 14.79 36.10
N THR A 373 30.56 14.89 36.00
CA THR A 373 29.80 15.79 35.09
C THR A 373 30.11 15.88 33.58
N THR A 374 29.17 15.38 32.77
CA THR A 374 28.38 16.22 31.82
C THR A 374 27.05 15.53 31.49
N SER A 375 26.10 16.25 30.90
CA SER A 375 24.70 15.83 30.80
C SER A 375 24.42 14.80 29.69
N SER A 376 24.08 13.57 30.08
CA SER A 376 23.46 12.56 29.21
C SER A 376 22.24 11.93 29.90
N ALA A 377 21.03 12.27 29.48
CA ALA A 377 19.77 11.90 30.12
C ALA A 377 19.30 10.45 29.82
N SER A 378 20.23 9.50 29.80
CA SER A 378 20.01 8.12 29.31
C SER A 378 20.52 7.01 30.25
N SER A 379 21.14 7.36 31.39
CA SER A 379 21.86 6.42 32.26
C SER A 379 21.13 5.98 33.54
N GLN A 380 19.89 6.42 33.78
CA GLN A 380 19.11 6.08 34.98
C GLN A 380 17.65 5.69 34.69
N LEU A 381 17.45 4.70 33.82
CA LEU A 381 16.20 3.92 33.87
C LEU A 381 16.26 2.99 35.09
N SER A 382 15.39 3.25 36.07
CA SER A 382 15.24 2.39 37.25
C SER A 382 14.83 0.98 36.85
N ARG A 383 15.23 -0.03 37.64
CA ARG A 383 14.85 -1.44 37.45
C ARG A 383 13.33 -1.53 37.34
N ARG A 384 12.81 -1.81 36.14
CA ARG A 384 11.37 -1.86 35.88
C ARG A 384 10.84 -3.20 36.36
N ASN A 385 10.23 -3.20 37.55
CA ASN A 385 9.61 -4.37 38.17
C ASN A 385 8.44 -5.00 37.37
N TRP A 386 8.19 -4.58 36.13
CA TRP A 386 7.01 -4.88 35.31
C TRP A 386 7.38 -5.56 33.98
N LYS A 387 6.90 -6.79 33.82
CA LYS A 387 6.92 -7.62 32.60
C LYS A 387 6.05 -7.05 31.48
N LEU A 388 4.91 -6.49 31.89
CA LEU A 388 3.95 -5.81 31.03
C LEU A 388 3.31 -4.67 31.84
N TYR A 389 3.26 -3.48 31.25
CA TYR A 389 2.62 -2.31 31.83
C TYR A 389 1.85 -1.57 30.73
N MET A 390 0.53 -1.75 30.73
CA MET A 390 -0.42 -1.12 29.80
C MET A 390 -1.54 -0.44 30.61
N PRO A 391 -1.34 0.79 31.11
CA PRO A 391 -2.45 1.59 31.62
C PRO A 391 -3.42 1.96 30.49
N LYS A 392 -4.70 2.14 30.83
CA LYS A 392 -5.78 2.70 29.99
C LYS A 392 -5.74 2.30 28.50
N SER A 393 -5.54 1.01 28.22
CA SER A 393 -5.36 0.49 26.87
C SER A 393 -6.69 0.09 26.23
N TYR A 394 -6.93 0.51 24.99
CA TYR A 394 -8.14 0.19 24.24
C TYR A 394 -7.95 -1.02 23.32
N HIS A 395 -9.02 -1.78 23.11
CA HIS A 395 -9.07 -2.77 22.04
C HIS A 395 -9.21 -2.06 20.68
N PRO A 396 -8.20 -2.08 19.79
CA PRO A 396 -8.14 -1.16 18.64
C PRO A 396 -9.30 -1.34 17.66
N LEU A 397 -9.72 -2.58 17.38
CA LEU A 397 -10.85 -2.87 16.50
C LEU A 397 -12.21 -2.48 17.12
N LEU A 398 -12.31 -2.45 18.45
CA LEU A 398 -13.54 -2.04 19.14
C LEU A 398 -13.67 -0.51 19.13
N LEU A 399 -12.56 0.19 19.38
CA LEU A 399 -12.51 1.65 19.29
C LEU A 399 -12.72 2.12 17.84
N LYS A 400 -12.11 1.44 16.85
CA LYS A 400 -12.36 1.69 15.43
C LYS A 400 -13.84 1.59 15.09
N ARG A 401 -14.46 0.43 15.34
CA ARG A 401 -15.88 0.21 15.04
C ARG A 401 -16.77 1.25 15.73
N HIS A 402 -16.49 1.56 17.00
CA HIS A 402 -17.26 2.57 17.73
C HIS A 402 -17.13 3.98 17.14
N ARG A 403 -15.91 4.41 16.76
CA ARG A 403 -15.67 5.69 16.08
C ARG A 403 -16.38 5.74 14.72
N GLU A 404 -16.43 4.63 13.99
CA GLU A 404 -17.15 4.49 12.71
C GLU A 404 -18.68 4.53 12.90
N ASP A 405 -19.24 3.73 13.82
CA ASP A 405 -20.67 3.70 14.14
C ASP A 405 -21.17 5.09 14.59
N LEU A 406 -20.38 5.80 15.41
CA LEU A 406 -20.65 7.17 15.88
C LEU A 406 -20.53 8.22 14.76
N HIS A 407 -19.53 8.10 13.87
CA HIS A 407 -19.38 9.01 12.73
C HIS A 407 -20.55 8.87 11.76
N ASN A 408 -20.94 7.63 11.43
CA ASN A 408 -22.06 7.34 10.54
C ASN A 408 -23.37 7.89 11.13
N ALA A 409 -23.67 7.60 12.40
CA ALA A 409 -24.89 8.13 13.05
C ALA A 409 -24.92 9.67 13.10
N LYS A 410 -23.76 10.34 13.25
CA LYS A 410 -23.67 11.81 13.16
C LYS A 410 -23.86 12.33 11.74
N LYS A 411 -23.35 11.62 10.73
CA LYS A 411 -23.58 11.95 9.32
C LYS A 411 -25.05 11.79 8.94
N ASP A 412 -25.70 10.69 9.35
CA ASP A 412 -27.13 10.44 9.15
C ASP A 412 -27.98 11.63 9.64
N VAL A 413 -27.67 12.15 10.85
CA VAL A 413 -28.33 13.35 11.42
C VAL A 413 -28.10 14.62 10.57
N VAL A 414 -26.90 14.82 10.03
CA VAL A 414 -26.58 15.98 9.19
C VAL A 414 -27.29 15.89 7.83
N ASP A 415 -27.23 14.75 7.16
CA ASP A 415 -27.83 14.52 5.85
C ASP A 415 -29.37 14.65 5.95
N ALA A 416 -30.00 14.08 6.99
CA ALA A 416 -31.44 14.24 7.27
C ALA A 416 -31.82 15.69 7.62
N THR A 417 -30.99 16.42 8.38
CA THR A 417 -31.24 17.84 8.68
C THR A 417 -31.15 18.70 7.40
N ALA A 418 -30.22 18.38 6.50
CA ALA A 418 -30.11 19.04 5.20
C ALA A 418 -31.28 18.71 4.26
N GLU A 419 -31.84 17.50 4.34
CA GLU A 419 -33.05 17.08 3.63
C GLU A 419 -34.30 17.83 4.09
N ILE A 420 -34.56 17.86 5.39
CA ILE A 420 -35.68 18.62 5.97
C ILE A 420 -35.57 20.10 5.57
N ARG A 421 -34.36 20.67 5.59
CA ARG A 421 -34.10 22.04 5.15
C ARG A 421 -34.35 22.26 3.66
N ARG A 422 -34.05 21.30 2.78
CA ARG A 422 -34.39 21.34 1.35
C ARG A 422 -35.90 21.32 1.14
N ASN A 423 -36.60 20.43 1.83
CA ASN A 423 -38.05 20.23 1.65
C ASN A 423 -38.85 21.45 2.13
N LEU A 424 -38.46 22.04 3.27
CA LEU A 424 -39.03 23.30 3.79
C LEU A 424 -38.87 24.49 2.82
N LEU A 425 -37.77 24.55 2.06
CA LEU A 425 -37.57 25.57 1.01
C LEU A 425 -38.31 25.25 -0.30
N GLY A 426 -38.65 23.97 -0.53
CA GLY A 426 -39.24 23.46 -1.78
C GLY A 426 -40.78 23.49 -1.86
N LYS A 427 -41.48 24.03 -0.86
CA LYS A 427 -42.97 24.07 -0.79
C LYS A 427 -43.69 22.71 -0.76
N HIS A 428 -43.05 21.63 -0.29
CA HIS A 428 -43.76 20.42 0.15
C HIS A 428 -43.75 20.34 1.67
N ILE A 429 -44.93 20.48 2.28
CA ILE A 429 -45.16 20.24 3.72
C ILE A 429 -46.04 19.00 3.84
N GLU A 430 -45.41 17.85 4.03
CA GLU A 430 -46.08 16.62 4.48
C GLU A 430 -45.23 15.97 5.58
N GLY A 431 -45.89 15.53 6.66
CA GLY A 431 -45.32 14.62 7.66
C GLY A 431 -44.65 15.25 8.88
N ASN A 432 -45.29 15.07 10.04
CA ASN A 432 -44.68 15.13 11.38
C ASN A 432 -43.61 14.01 11.61
N ASP A 433 -43.45 13.14 10.63
CA ASP A 433 -42.62 11.94 10.66
C ASP A 433 -41.11 12.28 10.52
N GLY A 434 -40.76 13.31 9.74
CA GLY A 434 -39.37 13.73 9.53
C GLY A 434 -38.68 14.20 10.82
N ASP A 435 -39.35 15.00 11.64
CA ASP A 435 -38.84 15.43 12.95
C ASP A 435 -38.76 14.26 13.94
N THR A 436 -39.71 13.32 13.88
CA THR A 436 -39.72 12.11 14.70
C THR A 436 -38.54 11.18 14.38
N HIS A 437 -38.26 11.00 13.09
CA HIS A 437 -37.10 10.25 12.59
C HIS A 437 -35.77 10.93 12.96
N LEU A 438 -35.68 12.25 12.81
CA LEU A 438 -34.51 13.04 13.21
C LEU A 438 -34.25 12.98 14.72
N ALA A 439 -35.30 12.95 15.56
CA ALA A 439 -35.19 12.78 17.00
C ALA A 439 -34.62 11.39 17.35
N SER A 440 -35.09 10.32 16.69
CA SER A 440 -34.56 8.96 16.84
C SER A 440 -33.07 8.87 16.47
N MET A 441 -32.66 9.46 15.35
CA MET A 441 -31.24 9.51 14.94
C MET A 441 -30.36 10.26 15.95
N LYS A 442 -30.84 11.40 16.49
CA LYS A 442 -30.13 12.15 17.55
C LYS A 442 -30.01 11.36 18.86
N LEU A 443 -31.04 10.58 19.22
CA LEU A 443 -31.01 9.71 20.39
C LEU A 443 -29.97 8.59 20.21
N ARG A 444 -29.91 7.94 19.05
CA ARG A 444 -28.88 6.94 18.70
C ARG A 444 -27.46 7.51 18.81
N VAL A 445 -27.22 8.77 18.40
CA VAL A 445 -25.92 9.43 18.59
C VAL A 445 -25.60 9.58 20.09
N SER A 446 -26.54 10.06 20.90
CA SER A 446 -26.36 10.24 22.35
C SER A 446 -26.10 8.91 23.08
N GLU A 447 -26.80 7.83 22.68
CA GLU A 447 -26.54 6.48 23.19
C GLU A 447 -25.14 5.97 22.85
N LEU A 448 -24.64 6.24 21.65
CA LEU A 448 -23.27 5.91 21.26
C LEU A 448 -22.25 6.74 22.06
N GLU A 449 -22.43 8.06 22.18
CA GLU A 449 -21.53 8.91 22.99
C GLU A 449 -21.47 8.50 24.47
N LYS A 450 -22.59 8.03 25.02
CA LYS A 450 -22.67 7.49 26.39
C LYS A 450 -22.00 6.11 26.53
N ASN A 451 -22.10 5.25 25.51
CA ASN A 451 -21.59 3.89 25.50
C ASN A 451 -20.19 3.78 24.85
N TYR A 452 -19.29 4.73 25.17
CA TYR A 452 -17.91 4.70 24.72
C TYR A 452 -17.18 3.43 25.23
N PRO A 453 -16.27 2.80 24.45
CA PRO A 453 -15.50 1.66 24.91
C PRO A 453 -14.73 1.99 26.20
N VAL A 454 -14.70 1.06 27.15
CA VAL A 454 -13.96 1.23 28.40
C VAL A 454 -12.52 0.71 28.20
N PRO A 455 -11.47 1.50 28.50
CA PRO A 455 -10.10 1.04 28.43
C PRO A 455 -9.75 0.10 29.59
N VAL A 456 -8.70 -0.71 29.44
CA VAL A 456 -8.25 -1.69 30.44
C VAL A 456 -6.86 -1.31 30.96
N ASP A 457 -6.69 -1.29 32.28
CA ASP A 457 -5.40 -1.20 32.96
C ASP A 457 -4.84 -2.60 33.24
N LEU A 458 -3.62 -2.89 32.76
CA LEU A 458 -2.95 -4.18 32.95
C LEU A 458 -1.50 -4.00 33.39
N MET A 459 -1.17 -4.59 34.54
CA MET A 459 0.16 -4.51 35.15
C MET A 459 0.57 -5.92 35.61
N ILE A 460 1.70 -6.40 35.11
CA ILE A 460 2.25 -7.74 35.40
C ILE A 460 3.68 -7.57 35.87
N THR A 461 4.02 -8.03 37.08
CA THR A 461 5.41 -7.99 37.58
C THR A 461 6.32 -8.98 36.85
N GLU A 462 7.64 -8.74 36.83
CA GLU A 462 8.62 -9.67 36.23
C GLU A 462 8.45 -11.12 36.73
N ASN A 463 8.23 -11.27 38.04
CA ASN A 463 8.05 -12.55 38.72
C ASN A 463 6.65 -13.19 38.51
N THR A 464 5.69 -12.48 37.91
CA THR A 464 4.36 -13.05 37.64
C THR A 464 4.38 -13.95 36.41
N ASN A 465 4.02 -15.23 36.61
CA ASN A 465 3.92 -16.23 35.55
C ASN A 465 2.47 -16.66 35.23
N VAL A 466 1.51 -16.33 36.10
CA VAL A 466 0.08 -16.65 35.92
C VAL A 466 -0.76 -15.46 36.37
N LEU A 467 -1.71 -15.04 35.54
CA LEU A 467 -2.74 -14.05 35.84
C LEU A 467 -4.11 -14.71 35.65
N VAL A 468 -4.97 -14.66 36.66
CA VAL A 468 -6.32 -15.25 36.61
C VAL A 468 -7.34 -14.12 36.49
N ILE A 469 -8.22 -14.19 35.47
CA ILE A 469 -9.25 -13.18 35.21
C ILE A 469 -10.63 -13.80 35.47
N THR A 470 -11.30 -13.37 36.54
CA THR A 470 -12.63 -13.83 36.95
C THR A 470 -13.71 -12.79 36.65
N GLY A 471 -14.97 -13.21 36.59
CA GLY A 471 -16.13 -12.32 36.34
C GLY A 471 -17.18 -12.93 35.41
N PRO A 472 -18.32 -12.25 35.19
CA PRO A 472 -19.39 -12.73 34.30
C PRO A 472 -18.94 -12.83 32.84
N ASN A 473 -19.68 -13.58 32.01
CA ASN A 473 -19.28 -13.85 30.62
C ASN A 473 -19.32 -12.60 29.73
N THR A 474 -20.25 -11.68 29.99
CA THR A 474 -20.32 -10.35 29.35
C THR A 474 -19.32 -9.33 29.92
N GLY A 475 -18.62 -9.65 31.02
CA GLY A 475 -17.73 -8.75 31.75
C GLY A 475 -16.37 -8.50 31.12
N GLY A 476 -16.30 -8.34 29.78
CA GLY A 476 -15.10 -7.89 29.06
C GLY A 476 -13.89 -8.84 29.01
N LYS A 477 -13.83 -9.92 29.81
CA LYS A 477 -12.67 -10.82 29.99
C LYS A 477 -11.91 -11.15 28.68
N THR A 478 -12.64 -11.60 27.66
CA THR A 478 -12.09 -11.98 26.35
C THR A 478 -11.52 -10.78 25.60
N ILE A 479 -12.16 -9.61 25.69
CA ILE A 479 -11.70 -8.36 25.07
C ILE A 479 -10.39 -7.92 25.73
N SER A 480 -10.29 -7.98 27.06
CA SER A 480 -9.04 -7.66 27.79
C SER A 480 -7.87 -8.54 27.33
N LEU A 481 -8.09 -9.84 27.14
CA LEU A 481 -7.07 -10.76 26.60
C LEU A 481 -6.73 -10.45 25.13
N LYS A 482 -7.72 -10.16 24.28
CA LYS A 482 -7.46 -9.72 22.90
C LYS A 482 -6.66 -8.41 22.85
N THR A 483 -6.91 -7.45 23.74
CA THR A 483 -6.17 -6.18 23.82
C THR A 483 -4.68 -6.42 24.05
N VAL A 484 -4.30 -7.33 24.95
CA VAL A 484 -2.87 -7.69 25.17
C VAL A 484 -2.27 -8.35 23.92
N GLY A 485 -2.99 -9.30 23.32
CA GLY A 485 -2.54 -10.00 22.12
C GLY A 485 -2.30 -9.04 20.95
N LEU A 486 -3.28 -8.18 20.67
CA LEU A 486 -3.19 -7.14 19.63
C LEU A 486 -2.08 -6.13 19.94
N ALA A 487 -2.00 -5.60 21.16
CA ALA A 487 -0.92 -4.68 21.56
C ALA A 487 0.48 -5.29 21.37
N SER A 488 0.64 -6.58 21.67
CA SER A 488 1.91 -7.31 21.47
C SER A 488 2.27 -7.46 19.99
N LEU A 489 1.28 -7.74 19.12
CA LEU A 489 1.47 -7.83 17.67
C LEU A 489 1.74 -6.46 17.03
N MET A 490 1.00 -5.44 17.44
CA MET A 490 1.20 -4.04 17.05
C MET A 490 2.64 -3.59 17.34
N THR A 491 3.09 -3.80 18.58
CA THR A 491 4.47 -3.54 19.01
C THR A 491 5.50 -4.25 18.13
N LYS A 492 5.31 -5.57 17.88
CA LYS A 492 6.22 -6.36 17.03
C LYS A 492 6.34 -5.83 15.60
N THR A 493 5.28 -5.23 15.06
CA THR A 493 5.18 -4.84 13.64
C THR A 493 5.38 -3.35 13.38
N GLY A 494 5.78 -2.57 14.40
CA GLY A 494 6.07 -1.14 14.27
C GLY A 494 4.87 -0.21 14.45
N LEU A 495 3.78 -0.68 15.08
CA LEU A 495 2.57 0.11 15.33
C LEU A 495 2.55 0.64 16.77
N TYR A 496 2.09 1.89 16.94
CA TYR A 496 1.77 2.44 18.26
C TYR A 496 0.52 1.77 18.84
N ILE A 497 0.38 1.80 20.16
CA ILE A 497 -0.72 1.16 20.88
C ILE A 497 -1.77 2.22 21.27
N VAL A 498 -3.04 1.89 21.07
CA VAL A 498 -4.18 2.76 21.38
C VAL A 498 -4.35 2.84 22.91
N MET A 499 -3.93 3.96 23.52
CA MET A 499 -3.87 4.15 24.98
C MET A 499 -4.28 5.57 25.37
N LEU A 500 -4.94 5.74 26.51
CA LEU A 500 -5.31 7.08 27.00
C LEU A 500 -4.18 7.71 27.83
N TYR A 501 -3.54 8.74 27.25
CA TYR A 501 -2.45 9.59 27.78
C TYR A 501 -1.01 9.05 27.71
N TYR A 502 -0.08 10.01 27.59
CA TYR A 502 1.39 9.86 27.58
C TYR A 502 1.93 9.23 28.88
N ILE A 503 1.88 7.90 28.99
CA ILE A 503 2.59 7.14 30.03
C ILE A 503 3.34 6.00 29.35
N ILE A 504 4.61 5.81 29.74
CA ILE A 504 5.55 4.85 29.13
C ILE A 504 4.99 3.43 29.23
N PHE A 505 4.37 2.95 28.16
CA PHE A 505 4.03 1.54 27.97
C PHE A 505 5.31 0.70 28.01
N SER A 506 5.33 -0.40 28.75
CA SER A 506 6.47 -1.33 28.79
C SER A 506 6.04 -2.73 28.42
N CYS A 507 6.65 -3.33 27.39
CA CYS A 507 6.43 -4.73 27.03
C CYS A 507 7.77 -5.48 26.84
N GLN A 508 7.89 -6.62 27.51
CA GLN A 508 9.05 -7.48 27.42
C GLN A 508 9.01 -8.32 26.13
N LEU A 509 9.79 -7.95 25.11
CA LEU A 509 9.79 -8.64 23.82
C LEU A 509 10.71 -9.87 23.86
N PHE A 510 10.13 -11.06 23.98
CA PHE A 510 10.90 -12.30 23.89
C PHE A 510 11.29 -12.63 22.44
N LEU A 511 12.60 -12.70 22.19
CA LEU A 511 13.18 -13.33 21.00
C LEU A 511 12.96 -14.85 21.08
N LEU A 512 11.95 -15.34 20.37
CA LEU A 512 11.52 -16.74 20.44
C LEU A 512 12.18 -17.61 19.36
N SER A 513 13.48 -17.87 19.51
CA SER A 513 14.15 -18.98 18.79
C SER A 513 13.49 -20.35 19.03
N ALA A 514 12.68 -20.45 20.09
CA ALA A 514 11.68 -21.49 20.28
C ALA A 514 10.26 -20.88 20.28
N GLY A 515 9.68 -20.62 19.10
CA GLY A 515 8.35 -20.02 18.91
C GLY A 515 7.27 -20.53 19.88
N ILE A 516 6.84 -19.68 20.81
CA ILE A 516 5.77 -19.92 21.80
C ILE A 516 5.04 -18.59 22.03
N VAL A 517 3.88 -18.40 21.40
CA VAL A 517 2.85 -17.49 21.94
C VAL A 517 1.91 -18.34 22.76
N PHE A 518 2.17 -18.42 24.06
CA PHE A 518 1.27 -19.02 25.04
C PHE A 518 1.33 -18.22 26.34
N VAL A 519 0.18 -17.77 26.82
CA VAL A 519 -0.03 -17.60 28.26
C VAL A 519 -0.17 -19.02 28.83
N GLN A 520 0.95 -19.67 29.14
CA GLN A 520 0.95 -21.07 29.54
C GLN A 520 0.52 -21.22 31.01
N MET A 521 -0.79 -21.21 31.26
CA MET A 521 -1.35 -21.67 32.54
C MET A 521 -1.02 -23.15 32.77
N LYS A 522 0.06 -23.42 33.50
CA LYS A 522 0.31 -24.75 34.08
C LYS A 522 -0.66 -24.97 35.25
N PHE A 523 -1.75 -25.68 34.98
CA PHE A 523 -2.49 -26.34 36.05
C PHE A 523 -1.62 -27.45 36.64
N ASN A 524 -1.40 -27.40 37.96
CA ASN A 524 -0.71 -28.44 38.71
C ASN A 524 -1.73 -29.11 39.64
N ILE A 525 -2.44 -30.12 39.12
CA ILE A 525 -3.37 -30.95 39.89
C ILE A 525 -2.60 -32.19 40.34
N LEU A 526 -2.67 -32.50 41.63
CA LEU A 526 -2.07 -33.70 42.21
C LEU A 526 -2.85 -34.95 41.79
N GLY A 527 -2.19 -35.90 41.13
CA GLY A 527 -2.64 -37.29 41.04
C GLY A 527 -2.74 -37.88 39.63
N ASN A 528 -1.82 -38.82 39.34
CA ASN A 528 -1.88 -39.84 38.28
C ASN A 528 -1.87 -39.39 36.81
N GLN A 529 -1.65 -40.37 35.94
CA GLN A 529 -1.15 -40.19 34.57
C GLN A 529 -2.27 -40.36 33.53
N HIS A 530 -2.44 -39.35 32.67
CA HIS A 530 -2.46 -39.47 31.19
C HIS A 530 -2.75 -38.07 30.60
N PRO A 531 -2.02 -37.60 29.56
CA PRO A 531 -2.31 -36.33 28.92
C PRO A 531 -3.55 -36.45 28.00
N MET A 532 -4.74 -36.11 28.50
CA MET A 532 -5.91 -35.90 27.65
C MET A 532 -5.89 -34.50 27.04
N TYR A 533 -6.00 -34.43 25.72
CA TYR A 533 -6.20 -33.18 24.97
C TYR A 533 -7.69 -32.80 25.02
N PHE A 534 -8.03 -31.78 25.83
CA PHE A 534 -9.36 -31.17 25.78
C PHE A 534 -9.38 -29.98 24.84
N ASN A 535 -10.12 -30.10 23.73
CA ASN A 535 -10.64 -28.93 23.02
C ASN A 535 -11.64 -28.23 23.95
N LEU A 536 -11.45 -26.94 24.19
CA LEU A 536 -12.15 -26.23 25.26
C LEU A 536 -12.79 -24.93 24.76
N PHE A 537 -13.88 -25.10 23.98
CA PHE A 537 -14.91 -24.08 23.81
C PHE A 537 -16.29 -24.75 23.73
N THR A 538 -17.13 -24.38 24.69
CA THR A 538 -18.61 -24.38 24.66
C THR A 538 -19.05 -23.09 25.33
#